data_AF-A0A1Z4GHT8-F1
#
_entry.id   AF-A0A1Z4GHT8-F1
#
_cell.length_a   1.000
_cell.length_b   1.000
_cell.length_c   1.000
_cell.angle_alpha   90.00
_cell.angle_beta   90.00
_cell.angle_gamma   90.00
#
_symmetry.space_group_name_H-M   'P 1'
#
loop_
_entity.id
_entity.type
_entity.pdbx_description
1 polymer ?
#
loop_
_entity_poly.entity_id
_entity_poly.type
_entity_poly.pdbx_seq_one_letter_code
_entity_poly.pdbx_strand_id
1 'polypeptide(L)'
;MPNVEKISVALTPEMAALVRNAVESGEYASSSEVIREALREWKQKRLRQLQNVEKLIAKPQLDLTEEEKLAKLNKLFGAWKNQPDLTEIFAEIDQQRHVYQGRSLDSIDN
;
A
#
# COMPACT_ATOMS: atom_id res chain seq x y z
N MET A 1 31.71 -14.38 1.61
CA MET A 1 30.39 -14.72 1.02
C MET A 1 29.45 -13.59 1.40
N PRO A 2 28.80 -12.89 0.45
CA PRO A 2 27.77 -11.92 0.83
C PRO A 2 26.69 -12.64 1.64
N ASN A 3 26.20 -11.99 2.69
CA ASN A 3 25.22 -12.56 3.62
C ASN A 3 23.91 -12.87 2.86
N VAL A 4 23.61 -14.15 2.65
CA VAL A 4 22.37 -14.60 1.99
C VAL A 4 21.45 -15.18 3.06
N GLU A 5 20.29 -14.57 3.24
CA GLU A 5 19.23 -15.08 4.10
C GLU A 5 18.40 -16.13 3.36
N LYS A 6 18.07 -17.25 4.03
CA LYS A 6 17.21 -18.30 3.47
C LYS A 6 15.77 -18.08 3.92
N ILE A 7 14.88 -17.92 2.95
CA ILE A 7 13.44 -17.75 3.18
C ILE A 7 12.69 -18.91 2.52
N SER A 8 11.76 -19.52 3.25
CA SER A 8 10.85 -20.53 2.69
C SER A 8 9.65 -19.83 2.06
N VAL A 9 9.36 -20.15 0.80
CA VAL A 9 8.24 -19.58 0.05
C VAL A 9 7.42 -20.69 -0.58
N ALA A 10 6.09 -20.58 -0.50
CA ALA A 10 5.19 -21.48 -1.21
C ALA A 10 4.92 -20.93 -2.62
N LEU A 11 5.15 -21.76 -3.64
CA LEU A 11 4.83 -21.45 -5.03
C LEU A 11 3.66 -22.33 -5.49
N THR A 12 2.85 -21.82 -6.40
CA THR A 12 1.87 -22.67 -7.10
C THR A 12 2.60 -23.76 -7.89
N PRO A 13 1.96 -24.91 -8.17
CA PRO A 13 2.58 -25.99 -8.95
C PRO A 13 3.13 -25.51 -10.30
N GLU A 14 2.39 -24.61 -10.96
CA GLU A 14 2.77 -23.98 -12.23
C GLU A 14 4.06 -23.14 -12.09
N MET A 15 4.11 -22.23 -11.12
CA MET A 15 5.30 -21.40 -10.88
C MET A 15 6.51 -22.25 -10.49
N ALA A 16 6.30 -23.28 -9.69
CA ALA A 16 7.37 -24.21 -9.31
C ALA A 16 7.89 -24.99 -10.53
N ALA A 17 7.03 -25.35 -11.48
CA ALA A 17 7.44 -25.99 -12.72
C ALA A 17 8.27 -25.05 -13.61
N LEU A 18 7.88 -23.78 -13.73
CA LEU A 18 8.66 -22.77 -14.46
C LEU A 18 10.09 -22.65 -13.88
N VAL A 19 10.21 -22.54 -12.55
CA VAL A 19 11.52 -22.45 -11.90
C VAL A 19 12.35 -23.72 -12.11
N ARG A 20 11.74 -24.91 -12.03
CA ARG A 20 12.46 -26.17 -12.29
C ARG A 20 12.94 -26.26 -13.74
N ASN A 21 12.07 -26.00 -14.70
CA ASN A 21 12.41 -26.05 -16.13
C ASN A 21 13.55 -25.08 -16.49
N ALA A 22 13.56 -23.88 -15.89
CA ALA A 22 14.63 -22.90 -16.08
C ALA A 22 16.00 -23.40 -15.57
N VAL A 23 16.00 -24.21 -14.51
CA VAL A 23 17.23 -24.84 -13.99
C VAL A 23 17.60 -26.08 -14.80
N GLU A 24 16.63 -26.94 -15.12
CA GLU A 24 16.83 -28.19 -15.87
C GLU A 24 17.30 -27.94 -17.30
N SER A 25 16.85 -26.86 -17.94
CA SER A 25 17.34 -26.43 -19.26
C SER A 25 18.77 -25.86 -19.23
N GLY A 26 19.31 -25.58 -18.04
CA GLY A 26 20.63 -24.96 -17.86
C GLY A 26 20.66 -23.45 -18.07
N GLU A 27 19.49 -22.80 -18.26
CA GLU A 27 19.39 -21.34 -18.35
C GLU A 27 19.83 -20.68 -17.03
N TYR A 28 19.55 -21.33 -15.89
CA TYR A 28 19.93 -20.88 -14.56
C TYR A 28 20.67 -21.96 -13.78
N ALA A 29 21.68 -21.58 -13.00
CA ALA A 29 22.45 -22.52 -12.20
C ALA A 29 21.70 -23.00 -10.95
N SER A 30 20.66 -22.28 -10.51
CA SER A 30 19.85 -22.66 -9.35
C SER A 30 18.49 -21.97 -9.29
N SER A 31 17.54 -22.55 -8.56
CA SER A 31 16.24 -21.90 -8.28
C SER A 31 16.42 -20.53 -7.61
N SER A 32 17.41 -20.39 -6.73
CA SER A 32 17.71 -19.12 -6.06
C SER A 32 18.15 -18.02 -7.03
N GLU A 33 18.72 -18.37 -8.18
CA GLU A 33 19.09 -17.41 -9.21
C GLU A 33 17.87 -16.87 -9.94
N VAL A 34 16.98 -17.77 -10.39
CA VAL A 34 15.68 -17.43 -11.00
C VAL A 34 14.88 -16.48 -10.10
N ILE A 35 14.77 -16.83 -8.81
CA ILE A 35 14.01 -16.03 -7.85
C ILE A 35 14.67 -14.66 -7.61
N ARG A 36 16.01 -14.58 -7.53
CA ARG A 36 16.70 -13.29 -7.37
C ARG A 36 16.50 -12.39 -8.58
N GLU A 37 16.53 -12.94 -9.80
CA GLU A 37 16.27 -12.17 -11.01
C GLU A 37 14.83 -11.64 -11.03
N ALA A 38 13.84 -12.51 -10.84
CA ALA A 38 12.44 -12.12 -10.76
C ALA A 38 12.18 -11.04 -9.70
N LEU A 39 12.82 -11.13 -8.52
CA LEU A 39 12.71 -10.12 -7.47
C LEU A 39 13.37 -8.77 -7.84
N ARG A 40 14.48 -8.79 -8.59
CA ARG A 40 15.11 -7.55 -9.10
C ARG A 40 14.20 -6.85 -10.08
N GLU A 41 13.62 -7.58 -11.03
CA GLU A 41 12.67 -7.04 -12.00
C GLU A 41 11.41 -6.50 -11.31
N TRP A 42 10.87 -7.25 -10.36
CA TRP A 42 9.73 -6.82 -9.55
C TRP A 42 10.02 -5.52 -8.80
N LYS A 43 11.20 -5.40 -8.18
CA LYS A 43 11.64 -4.16 -7.49
C LYS A 43 11.70 -2.98 -8.46
N GLN A 44 12.26 -3.16 -9.65
CA GLN A 44 12.33 -2.12 -10.67
C GLN A 44 10.94 -1.71 -11.17
N LYS A 45 10.04 -2.68 -11.39
CA LYS A 45 8.64 -2.42 -11.75
C LYS A 45 7.94 -1.59 -10.69
N ARG A 46 8.13 -1.91 -9.40
CA ARG A 46 7.54 -1.17 -8.28
C ARG A 46 8.09 0.26 -8.18
N LEU A 47 9.40 0.45 -8.38
CA LEU A 47 10.01 1.79 -8.39
C LEU A 47 9.42 2.66 -9.50
N ARG A 48 9.24 2.11 -10.72
CA ARG A 48 8.58 2.82 -11.82
C ARG A 48 7.13 3.18 -11.49
N GLN A 49 6.39 2.28 -10.86
CA GLN A 49 5.01 2.55 -10.42
C GLN A 49 4.97 3.68 -9.40
N LEU A 50 5.86 3.67 -8.41
CA LEU A 50 5.94 4.73 -7.40
C LEU A 50 6.29 6.08 -8.02
N GLN A 51 7.28 6.13 -8.93
CA GLN A 51 7.62 7.37 -9.65
C GLN A 51 6.47 7.87 -10.52
N ASN A 52 5.70 6.98 -11.14
CA ASN A 52 4.53 7.37 -11.91
C ASN A 52 3.44 7.96 -11.02
N VAL A 53 3.20 7.36 -9.86
CA VAL A 53 2.27 7.91 -8.86
C VAL A 53 2.76 9.27 -8.38
N GLU A 54 4.03 9.40 -8.00
CA GLU A 54 4.62 10.69 -7.60
C GLU A 54 4.47 11.76 -8.68
N LYS A 55 4.70 11.44 -9.96
CA LYS A 55 4.48 12.37 -11.07
C LYS A 55 3.02 12.77 -11.26
N LEU A 56 2.07 11.90 -10.94
CA LEU A 56 0.64 12.20 -11.00
C LEU A 56 0.21 13.11 -9.84
N ILE A 57 0.80 12.93 -8.65
CA ILE A 57 0.51 13.78 -7.48
C ILE A 57 1.25 15.13 -7.60
N ALA A 58 2.45 15.14 -8.19
CA ALA A 58 3.29 16.32 -8.35
C ALA A 58 2.90 17.20 -9.54
N LYS A 59 1.96 16.78 -10.39
CA LYS A 59 1.25 17.69 -11.30
C LYS A 59 0.10 18.31 -10.52
N PRO A 60 0.19 19.58 -10.07
CA PRO A 60 -1.00 20.27 -9.63
C PRO A 60 -1.82 20.49 -10.89
N GLN A 61 -2.84 19.67 -11.11
CA GLN A 61 -3.73 19.83 -12.24
C GLN A 61 -4.65 21.05 -12.07
N LEU A 62 -4.52 21.82 -10.99
CA LEU A 62 -5.38 22.92 -10.62
C LEU A 62 -4.53 24.02 -9.97
N ASP A 63 -4.43 25.16 -10.63
CA ASP A 63 -4.01 26.44 -10.05
C ASP A 63 -5.12 26.99 -9.12
N LEU A 64 -5.77 26.11 -8.35
CA LEU A 64 -6.80 26.53 -7.42
C LEU A 64 -6.13 27.03 -6.15
N THR A 65 -6.60 28.18 -5.69
CA THR A 65 -6.29 28.67 -4.35
C THR A 65 -6.86 27.69 -3.30
N GLU A 66 -6.35 27.75 -2.08
CA GLU A 66 -6.87 26.92 -0.97
C GLU A 66 -8.37 27.13 -0.75
N GLU A 67 -8.87 28.35 -0.98
CA GLU A 67 -10.31 28.67 -0.91
C GLU A 67 -11.12 27.96 -2.00
N GLU A 68 -10.62 27.90 -3.23
CA GLU A 68 -11.30 27.22 -4.33
C GLU A 68 -11.26 25.69 -4.17
N LYS A 69 -10.17 25.14 -3.61
CA LYS A 69 -10.08 23.72 -3.24
C LYS A 69 -11.14 23.37 -2.18
N LEU A 70 -11.27 24.19 -1.14
CA LEU A 70 -12.27 24.02 -0.08
C LEU A 70 -13.70 24.13 -0.62
N ALA A 71 -13.97 25.11 -1.48
CA ALA A 71 -15.27 25.27 -2.13
C ALA A 71 -15.62 24.04 -2.98
N LYS A 72 -14.65 23.49 -3.73
CA LYS A 72 -14.86 22.30 -4.56
C LYS A 72 -15.11 21.04 -3.72
N LEU A 73 -14.37 20.86 -2.63
CA LEU A 73 -14.58 19.75 -1.68
C LEU A 73 -15.97 19.84 -1.03
N ASN A 74 -16.36 21.02 -0.54
CA ASN A 74 -17.67 21.24 0.06
C ASN A 74 -18.81 21.05 -0.94
N LYS A 75 -18.59 21.34 -2.23
CA LYS A 75 -19.56 21.07 -3.30
C LYS A 75 -19.68 19.58 -3.62
N LEU A 76 -18.56 18.83 -3.61
CA LEU A 76 -18.52 17.43 -4.01
C LEU A 76 -19.03 16.50 -2.90
N PHE A 77 -18.64 16.80 -1.66
CA PHE A 77 -18.95 15.96 -0.51
C PHE A 77 -20.06 16.55 0.36
N GLY A 78 -20.43 17.83 0.21
CA GLY A 78 -21.28 18.54 1.17
C GLY A 78 -20.46 19.12 2.32
N ALA A 79 -21.06 19.99 3.14
CA ALA A 79 -20.41 20.53 4.32
C ALA A 79 -20.42 19.49 5.45
N TRP A 80 -19.44 18.58 5.49
CA TRP A 80 -19.27 17.58 6.56
C TRP A 80 -18.91 18.17 7.94
N LYS A 81 -18.99 19.49 8.12
CA LYS A 81 -18.38 20.13 9.28
C LYS A 81 -19.29 20.18 10.50
N ASN A 82 -20.61 20.07 10.39
CA ASN A 82 -21.50 20.28 11.55
C ASN A 82 -22.80 19.47 11.45
N GLN A 83 -22.72 18.14 11.39
CA GLN A 83 -23.90 17.30 11.56
C GLN A 83 -23.76 16.54 12.89
N PRO A 84 -24.48 16.95 13.96
CA PRO A 84 -24.31 16.37 15.30
C PRO A 84 -24.51 14.84 15.31
N ASP A 85 -25.39 14.35 14.44
CA ASP A 85 -25.66 12.92 14.24
C ASP A 85 -24.41 12.15 13.79
N LEU A 86 -23.53 12.75 12.98
CA LEU A 86 -22.29 12.11 12.54
C LEU A 86 -21.28 12.02 13.68
N THR A 87 -21.21 13.03 14.55
CA THR A 87 -20.34 13.01 15.73
C THR A 87 -20.69 11.83 16.65
N GLU A 88 -21.99 11.59 16.86
CA GLU A 88 -22.48 10.49 17.69
C GLU A 88 -22.23 9.12 17.04
N ILE A 89 -22.44 9.00 15.73
CA ILE A 89 -22.12 7.77 14.97
C ILE A 89 -20.63 7.45 15.01
N PHE A 90 -19.75 8.45 14.83
CA PHE A 90 -18.31 8.22 14.87
C PHE A 90 -17.81 7.91 16.29
N ALA A 91 -18.38 8.54 17.32
CA ALA A 91 -18.09 8.21 18.71
C ALA A 91 -18.50 6.77 19.06
N GLU A 92 -19.67 6.31 18.61
CA GLU A 92 -20.13 4.93 18.76
C GLU A 92 -19.22 3.92 18.03
N ILE A 93 -18.82 4.22 16.79
CA ILE A 93 -17.88 3.38 16.02
C ILE A 93 -16.52 3.30 16.72
N ASP A 94 -16.03 4.41 17.25
CA ASP A 94 -14.77 4.48 17.99
C ASP A 94 -14.86 3.65 19.28
N GLN A 95 -15.92 3.81 20.07
CA GLN A 95 -16.19 3.02 21.26
C GLN A 95 -16.25 1.51 20.97
N GLN A 96 -16.92 1.09 19.88
CA GLN A 96 -16.99 -0.31 19.46
C GLN A 96 -15.63 -0.86 19.01
N ARG A 97 -14.79 -0.03 18.37
CA ARG A 97 -13.42 -0.41 17.99
C ARG A 97 -12.51 -0.58 19.21
N HIS A 98 -12.72 0.20 20.27
CA HIS A 98 -11.90 0.16 21.50
C HIS A 98 -12.20 -1.06 22.38
N VAL A 99 -13.46 -1.50 22.48
CA VAL A 99 -13.85 -2.70 23.24
C VAL A 99 -13.22 -3.98 22.65
N TYR A 100 -13.00 -4.03 21.33
CA TYR A 100 -12.48 -5.22 20.66
C TYR A 100 -10.96 -5.39 20.77
N GLN A 101 -10.19 -4.36 21.16
CA GLN A 101 -8.72 -4.45 21.18
C GLN A 101 -8.03 -4.11 22.52
N GLY A 102 -8.79 -3.92 23.61
CA GLY A 102 -8.26 -3.98 24.98
C GLY A 102 -7.08 -3.01 25.28
N ARG A 103 -7.04 -1.84 24.64
CA ARG A 103 -6.02 -0.82 24.91
C ARG A 103 -6.67 0.46 25.40
N SER A 104 -6.08 1.07 26.44
CA SER A 104 -6.43 2.42 26.88
C SER A 104 -5.74 3.41 25.95
N LEU A 105 -6.51 4.27 25.29
CA LEU A 105 -5.99 5.49 24.67
C LEU A 105 -6.31 6.64 25.61
N ASP A 106 -5.26 7.33 26.07
CA ASP A 106 -5.43 8.58 26.78
C ASP A 106 -6.16 9.59 25.89
N SER A 107 -7.12 10.29 26.48
CA SER A 107 -7.89 11.36 25.83
C SER A 107 -6.93 12.31 25.10
N ILE A 108 -7.13 12.45 23.78
CA ILE A 108 -6.53 13.53 23.01
C ILE A 108 -7.49 14.71 23.10
N ASP A 109 -7.52 15.34 24.27
CA ASP A 109 -8.00 16.71 24.43
C ASP A 109 -6.79 17.60 24.73
N ASN A 110 -6.32 18.32 23.70
CA ASN A 110 -6.02 19.77 23.77
C ASN A 110 -5.81 20.35 22.35
#